data_AF-A0AAW4Z8R4-F1
#
_entry.id   AF-A0AAW4Z8R4-F1
#
_cell.length_a   1.000
_cell.length_b   1.000
_cell.length_c   1.000
_cell.angle_alpha   90.00
_cell.angle_beta   90.00
_cell.angle_gamma   90.00
#
_symmetry.space_group_name_H-M   'P 1'
#
loop_
_entity.id
_entity.type
_entity.pdbx_description
1 polymer ?
#
loop_
_entity_poly.entity_id
_entity_poly.type
_entity_poly.pdbx_seq_one_letter_code
_entity_poly.pdbx_strand_id
1 'polypeptide(L)'
;MNIFVKIKASFQLIEAVRQANKEHASTGNRYYVMPTSGTSGNLVIMDRANFRKLKQKHYISHKATQMNLEAECFYCTPYRNGMGELSPMAKSLKRESYYSWVAAVRQLRKAEKSKRKAKKQ
;
A
#
# COMPACT_ATOMS: atom_id res chain seq x y z
N MET A 1 -10.54 -2.81 15.21
CA MET A 1 -9.87 -4.11 14.90
C MET A 1 -9.41 -4.75 16.21
N ASN A 2 -9.31 -6.08 16.27
CA ASN A 2 -8.66 -6.77 17.39
C ASN A 2 -7.18 -6.32 17.51
N ILE A 3 -6.67 -6.19 18.73
CA ILE A 3 -5.29 -5.79 19.04
C ILE A 3 -4.23 -6.63 18.32
N PHE A 4 -4.38 -7.96 18.26
CA PHE A 4 -3.43 -8.84 17.56
C PHE A 4 -3.38 -8.56 16.06
N VAL A 5 -4.52 -8.22 15.46
CA VAL A 5 -4.59 -7.85 14.04
C VAL A 5 -3.88 -6.52 13.80
N LYS A 6 -4.07 -5.56 14.70
CA LYS A 6 -3.41 -4.26 14.63
C LYS A 6 -1.89 -4.40 14.77
N ILE A 7 -1.42 -5.24 15.71
CA ILE A 7 0.01 -5.54 15.92
C ILE A 7 0.63 -6.20 14.69
N LYS A 8 -0.03 -7.24 14.13
CA LYS A 8 0.47 -7.88 12.90
C LYS A 8 0.54 -6.89 11.74
N ALA A 9 -0.49 -6.06 11.58
CA ALA A 9 -0.54 -5.03 10.55
C ALA A 9 0.58 -3.99 10.75
N SER A 10 0.85 -3.56 11.98
CA SER A 10 1.93 -2.62 12.25
C SER A 10 3.30 -3.19 11.87
N PHE A 11 3.57 -4.46 12.18
CA PHE A 11 4.82 -5.11 11.77
C PHE A 11 4.96 -5.17 10.24
N GLN A 12 3.90 -5.55 9.54
CA GLN A 12 3.90 -5.60 8.08
C GLN A 12 4.19 -4.22 7.45
N LEU A 13 3.58 -3.15 7.98
CA LEU A 13 3.85 -1.79 7.49
C LEU A 13 5.29 -1.36 7.80
N ILE A 14 5.80 -1.64 9.00
CA ILE A 14 7.18 -1.31 9.38
C ILE A 14 8.18 -2.00 8.46
N GLU A 15 7.97 -3.28 8.17
CA GLU A 15 8.83 -4.05 7.27
C GLU A 15 8.80 -3.49 5.84
N ALA A 16 7.60 -3.18 5.32
CA ALA A 16 7.46 -2.58 4.00
C ALA A 16 8.14 -1.20 3.90
N VAL A 17 8.02 -0.36 4.94
CA VAL A 17 8.70 0.93 5.02
C VAL A 17 10.22 0.75 5.06
N ARG A 18 10.72 -0.19 5.87
CA ARG A 18 12.15 -0.51 5.96
C ARG A 18 12.69 -0.95 4.60
N GLN A 19 11.98 -1.82 3.89
CA GLN A 19 12.39 -2.25 2.57
C GLN A 19 12.33 -1.10 1.55
N ALA A 20 11.31 -0.24 1.57
CA ALA A 20 11.24 0.93 0.70
C ALA A 20 12.43 1.88 0.91
N ASN A 21 12.81 2.12 2.17
CA ASN A 21 13.98 2.92 2.50
C ASN A 21 15.29 2.27 2.05
N LYS A 22 15.40 0.94 2.15
CA LYS A 22 16.57 0.19 1.65
C LYS A 22 16.72 0.34 0.13
N GLU A 23 15.63 0.20 -0.62
CA GLU A 23 15.63 0.39 -2.08
C GLU A 23 15.93 1.84 -2.47
N HIS A 24 15.40 2.82 -1.72
CA HIS A 24 15.70 4.23 -1.91
C HIS A 24 17.17 4.54 -1.68
N ALA A 25 17.79 3.98 -0.64
CA ALA A 25 19.21 4.17 -0.37
C ALA A 25 20.10 3.61 -1.49
N SER A 26 19.68 2.51 -2.12
CA SER A 26 20.41 1.89 -3.24
C SER A 26 20.28 2.68 -4.56
N THR A 27 19.05 3.07 -4.92
CA THR A 27 18.76 3.61 -6.26
C THR A 27 18.59 5.14 -6.31
N GLY A 28 18.29 5.76 -5.18
CA GLY A 28 17.86 7.16 -5.09
C GLY A 28 16.45 7.42 -5.61
N ASN A 29 15.73 6.39 -6.08
CA ASN A 29 14.37 6.54 -6.60
C ASN A 29 13.34 6.72 -5.50
N ARG A 30 12.23 7.37 -5.81
CA ARG A 30 11.10 7.49 -4.89
C ARG A 30 10.24 6.23 -4.92
N TYR A 31 10.08 5.60 -3.76
CA TYR A 31 9.27 4.40 -3.58
C TYR A 31 8.00 4.70 -2.78
N TYR A 32 6.95 3.93 -3.08
CA TYR A 32 5.61 4.04 -2.54
C TYR A 32 5.19 2.68 -1.99
N VAL A 33 4.76 2.65 -0.73
CA VAL A 33 4.16 1.45 -0.12
C VAL A 33 2.67 1.45 -0.42
N MET A 34 2.25 0.54 -1.29
CA MET A 34 0.89 0.47 -1.84
C MET A 34 0.18 -0.82 -1.40
N PRO A 35 -1.15 -0.80 -1.26
CA PRO A 35 -1.92 -2.03 -1.18
C PRO A 35 -1.87 -2.79 -2.51
N THR A 36 -1.82 -4.12 -2.45
CA THR A 36 -2.05 -4.96 -3.62
C THR A 36 -3.56 -5.07 -3.92
N SER A 37 -3.91 -5.30 -5.18
CA SER A 37 -5.30 -5.48 -5.61
C SER A 37 -5.98 -6.69 -4.94
N GLY A 38 -7.29 -6.57 -4.74
CA GLY A 38 -8.14 -7.63 -4.23
C GLY A 38 -8.08 -7.81 -2.72
N THR A 39 -8.32 -9.03 -2.26
CA THR A 39 -8.46 -9.33 -0.84
C THR A 39 -7.20 -9.90 -0.19
N SER A 40 -6.06 -9.99 -0.87
CA SER A 40 -4.81 -10.59 -0.34
C SER A 40 -4.23 -9.85 0.88
N GLY A 41 -4.52 -8.56 1.04
CA GLY A 41 -4.03 -7.71 2.14
C GLY A 41 -2.52 -7.58 2.21
N ASN A 42 -1.85 -7.79 1.08
CA ASN A 42 -0.41 -7.62 0.97
C ASN A 42 -0.07 -6.17 0.59
N LEU A 43 1.17 -5.78 0.89
CA LEU A 43 1.73 -4.51 0.47
C LEU A 43 2.74 -4.77 -0.65
N VAL A 44 2.84 -3.81 -1.57
CA VAL A 44 3.85 -3.79 -2.62
C VAL A 44 4.63 -2.49 -2.55
N ILE A 45 5.93 -2.57 -2.82
CA ILE A 45 6.81 -1.42 -2.94
C ILE A 45 6.89 -1.08 -4.42
N MET A 46 6.40 0.11 -4.76
CA MET A 46 6.23 0.56 -6.12
C MET A 46 7.12 1.78 -6.36
N ASP A 47 7.73 1.89 -7.53
CA ASP A 47 8.36 3.12 -8.01
C ASP A 47 7.61 3.65 -9.25
N ARG A 48 8.02 4.81 -9.76
CA ARG A 48 7.37 5.43 -10.91
C ARG A 48 7.56 4.63 -12.20
N ALA A 49 8.74 4.02 -12.37
CA ALA A 49 9.03 3.25 -13.57
C ALA A 49 8.13 2.01 -13.64
N ASN A 50 7.99 1.26 -12.54
CA ASN A 50 7.10 0.11 -12.47
C ASN A 50 5.63 0.53 -12.57
N PHE A 51 5.22 1.64 -11.95
CA PHE A 51 3.86 2.17 -12.12
C PHE A 51 3.53 2.46 -13.59
N ARG A 52 4.44 3.10 -14.33
CA ARG A 52 4.28 3.35 -15.77
C ARG A 52 4.20 2.05 -16.58
N LYS A 53 5.04 1.06 -16.26
CA LYS A 53 5.00 -0.27 -16.89
C LYS A 53 3.66 -0.98 -16.63
N LEU A 54 3.14 -0.94 -15.41
CA LEU A 54 1.85 -1.55 -15.06
C LEU A 54 0.68 -0.88 -15.79
N LYS A 55 0.74 0.44 -15.94
CA LYS A 55 -0.22 1.22 -16.72
C LYS A 55 -0.17 0.85 -18.21
N GLN A 56 1.02 0.74 -18.78
CA GLN A 56 1.21 0.30 -20.18
C GLN A 56 0.69 -1.12 -20.42
N LYS A 57 0.87 -2.01 -19.45
CA LYS A 57 0.39 -3.40 -19.51
C LYS A 57 -1.09 -3.58 -19.12
N HIS A 58 -1.82 -2.48 -18.90
CA HIS A 58 -3.24 -2.50 -18.50
C HIS A 58 -3.55 -3.25 -17.18
N TYR A 59 -2.55 -3.48 -16.32
CA TYR A 59 -2.78 -3.99 -14.96
C TYR A 59 -3.38 -2.91 -14.04
N ILE A 60 -3.16 -1.64 -14.37
CA ILE A 60 -3.73 -0.47 -13.69
C ILE A 60 -4.38 0.42 -14.76
N SER A 61 -5.45 1.12 -14.39
CA SER A 61 -6.16 2.05 -15.28
C SER A 61 -5.22 3.07 -15.94
N HIS A 62 -5.41 3.32 -17.24
CA HIS A 62 -4.68 4.37 -17.95
C HIS A 62 -4.99 5.78 -17.42
N LYS A 63 -6.08 5.95 -16.66
CA LYS A 63 -6.41 7.21 -15.99
C LYS A 63 -5.67 7.40 -14.67
N ALA A 64 -4.99 6.37 -14.15
CA ALA A 64 -4.23 6.47 -12.92
C ALA A 64 -3.05 7.43 -13.13
N THR A 65 -2.96 8.42 -12.23
CA THR A 65 -1.94 9.47 -12.23
C THR A 65 -0.93 9.23 -11.10
N GLN A 66 0.22 9.89 -11.18
CA GLN A 66 1.18 9.89 -10.07
C GLN A 66 0.59 10.52 -8.80
N MET A 67 -0.30 11.50 -8.94
CA MET A 67 -1.01 12.10 -7.81
C MET A 67 -1.88 11.07 -7.09
N ASN A 68 -2.56 10.19 -7.84
CA ASN A 68 -3.32 9.08 -7.24
C ASN A 68 -2.39 8.11 -6.50
N LEU A 69 -1.22 7.81 -7.07
CA LEU A 69 -0.21 6.95 -6.41
C LEU A 69 0.26 7.56 -5.08
N GLU A 70 0.49 8.87 -5.04
CA GLU A 70 0.85 9.62 -3.83
C GLU A 70 -0.30 9.70 -2.82
N ALA A 71 -1.54 9.84 -3.28
CA ALA A 71 -2.73 9.92 -2.45
C ALA A 71 -3.09 8.56 -1.82
N GLU A 72 -2.94 7.47 -2.54
CA GLU A 72 -3.36 6.13 -2.12
C GLU A 72 -2.28 5.34 -1.38
N CYS A 73 -1.00 5.72 -1.46
CA CYS A 73 0.06 5.04 -0.73
C CYS A 73 -0.09 5.18 0.78
N PHE A 74 0.41 4.21 1.55
CA PHE A 74 0.50 4.30 3.02
C PHE A 74 1.81 4.92 3.50
N TYR A 75 2.81 4.98 2.63
CA TYR A 75 4.09 5.63 2.89
C TYR A 75 4.78 5.93 1.57
N CYS A 76 5.60 6.97 1.53
CA CYS A 76 6.53 7.20 0.44
C CYS A 76 7.86 7.74 0.96
N THR A 77 8.94 7.33 0.29
CA THR A 77 10.30 7.84 0.56
C THR A 77 10.42 9.28 0.03
N PRO A 78 11.39 10.08 0.50
CA PRO A 78 11.67 11.36 -0.13
C PRO A 78 12.19 11.19 -1.56
N TYR A 79 12.29 12.30 -2.28
CA TYR A 79 13.06 12.38 -3.51
C TYR A 79 14.56 12.28 -3.20
N ARG A 80 15.38 12.02 -4.23
CA ARG A 80 16.85 11.95 -4.11
C ARG A 80 17.47 13.20 -3.47
N ASN A 81 16.87 14.36 -3.67
CA ASN A 81 17.30 15.64 -3.10
C ASN A 81 16.73 15.90 -1.69
N GLY A 82 16.12 14.90 -1.05
CA GLY A 82 15.48 15.03 0.26
C GLY A 82 14.10 15.69 0.25
N MET A 83 13.66 16.27 -0.87
CA MET A 83 12.36 16.92 -0.93
C MET A 83 11.20 15.93 -0.83
N GLY A 84 10.04 16.45 -0.42
CA GLY A 84 8.80 15.69 -0.35
C GLY A 84 8.84 14.56 0.68
N GLU A 85 9.68 14.68 1.72
CA GLU A 85 9.54 13.83 2.91
C GLU A 85 8.17 14.10 3.56
N LEU A 86 7.49 13.03 3.95
CA LEU A 86 6.23 13.15 4.69
C LEU A 86 6.49 13.72 6.10
N SER A 87 5.74 14.75 6.47
CA SER A 87 5.73 15.26 7.85
C SER A 87 5.27 14.17 8.83
N PRO A 88 5.62 14.26 10.13
CA PRO A 88 5.15 13.30 11.13
C PRO A 88 3.62 13.16 11.16
N MET A 89 2.90 14.28 10.98
CA MET A 89 1.44 14.28 10.92
C MET A 89 0.91 13.54 9.68
N ALA A 90 1.51 13.78 8.51
CA ALA A 90 1.15 13.06 7.29
C ALA A 90 1.44 11.55 7.39
N LYS A 91 2.58 11.17 8.00
CA LYS A 91 2.91 9.77 8.30
C LYS A 91 1.86 9.14 9.22
N SER A 92 1.34 9.86 10.21
CA SER A 92 0.26 9.36 11.10
C SER A 92 -1.05 9.14 10.35
N LEU A 93 -1.50 10.14 9.57
CA LEU A 93 -2.75 10.07 8.81
C LEU A 93 -2.74 8.90 7.80
N LYS A 94 -1.60 8.70 7.15
CA LYS A 94 -1.38 7.59 6.20
C LYS A 94 -1.40 6.23 6.91
N ARG A 95 -0.84 6.14 8.12
CA ARG A 95 -0.90 4.94 8.96
C ARG A 95 -2.33 4.62 9.42
N GLU A 96 -3.13 5.63 9.73
CA GLU A 96 -4.55 5.44 10.04
C GLU A 96 -5.32 4.93 8.82
N SER A 97 -5.05 5.50 7.64
CA SER A 97 -5.62 5.02 6.37
C SER A 97 -5.25 3.56 6.10
N TYR A 98 -4.02 3.15 6.41
CA TYR A 98 -3.59 1.76 6.34
C TYR A 98 -4.42 0.85 7.26
N TYR A 99 -4.64 1.23 8.52
CA TYR A 99 -5.45 0.43 9.43
C TYR A 99 -6.92 0.33 8.99
N SER A 100 -7.48 1.42 8.47
CA SER A 100 -8.82 1.44 7.87
C SER A 100 -8.90 0.50 6.67
N TRP A 101 -7.90 0.50 5.79
CA TRP A 101 -7.81 -0.42 4.65
C TRP A 101 -7.70 -1.88 5.10
N VAL A 102 -6.85 -2.20 6.10
CA VAL A 102 -6.74 -3.56 6.65
C VAL A 102 -8.08 -4.04 7.20
N ALA A 103 -8.82 -3.18 7.90
CA ALA A 103 -10.16 -3.50 8.40
C ALA A 103 -11.12 -3.80 7.25
N ALA A 104 -11.13 -2.96 6.21
CA ALA A 104 -11.98 -3.14 5.02
C ALA A 104 -11.67 -4.46 4.28
N VAL A 105 -10.39 -4.74 4.00
CA VAL A 105 -9.95 -5.98 3.33
C VAL A 105 -10.41 -7.21 4.10
N ARG A 106 -10.36 -7.19 5.43
CA ARG A 106 -10.83 -8.31 6.26
C ARG A 106 -12.33 -8.54 6.14
N GLN A 107 -13.13 -7.47 6.06
CA GLN A 107 -14.57 -7.60 5.84
C GLN A 107 -14.88 -8.16 4.45
N LEU A 108 -14.17 -7.69 3.42
CA LEU A 108 -14.29 -8.22 2.06
C LEU A 108 -13.97 -9.73 2.01
N ARG A 109 -12.88 -10.17 2.65
CA ARG A 109 -12.55 -11.62 2.75
C ARG A 109 -13.65 -12.44 3.40
N LYS A 110 -14.27 -11.92 4.47
CA LYS A 110 -15.35 -12.62 5.16
C LYS A 110 -16.56 -12.76 4.22
N ALA A 111 -16.95 -11.68 3.56
CA ALA A 111 -18.05 -11.68 2.61
C ALA A 111 -17.81 -12.64 1.43
N GLU A 112 -16.61 -12.64 0.83
CA GLU A 112 -16.25 -13.57 -0.24
C GLU A 112 -16.33 -15.03 0.20
N LYS A 113 -15.87 -15.35 1.42
CA LYS A 113 -15.97 -16.70 1.98
C LYS A 113 -17.42 -17.14 2.17
N SER A 114 -18.28 -16.26 2.70
CA SER A 114 -19.71 -16.55 2.87
C SER A 114 -20.40 -16.82 1.52
N LYS A 115 -20.14 -15.98 0.51
CA LYS A 115 -20.68 -16.17 -0.85
C LYS A 115 -20.24 -17.51 -1.47
N ARG A 116 -18.97 -17.89 -1.30
CA ARG A 116 -18.45 -19.17 -1.80
C ARG A 116 -19.08 -20.39 -1.13
N LYS A 117 -19.45 -20.28 0.15
CA LYS A 117 -20.17 -21.35 0.87
C LYS A 117 -21.62 -21.48 0.37
N ALA A 118 -22.32 -20.36 0.20
CA ALA A 118 -23.70 -20.35 -0.30
C ALA A 118 -23.83 -20.90 -1.73
N LYS A 119 -22.82 -20.69 -2.60
CA LYS A 119 -22.82 -21.22 -3.97
C LYS A 119 -22.52 -22.74 -4.05
N LYS A 120 -22.05 -23.35 -2.97
CA LYS A 120 -21.73 -24.80 -2.90
C LYS A 120 -22.88 -25.64 -2.31
N GLN A 121 -23.91 -24.98 -1.78
CA GLN A 121 -25.17 -25.59 -1.35
C GLN A 121 -26.17 -25.47 -2.49
#